data_AF-A0AAV2IPC2-F1
#
_entry.id   AF-A0AAV2IPC2-F1
#
_cell.length_a   1.000
_cell.length_b   1.000
_cell.length_c   1.000
_cell.angle_alpha   90.00
_cell.angle_beta   90.00
_cell.angle_gamma   90.00
#
_symmetry.space_group_name_H-M   'P 1'
#
loop_
_entity.id
_entity.type
_entity.pdbx_description
1 polymer ?
#
loop_
_entity_poly.entity_id
_entity_poly.type
_entity_poly.pdbx_seq_one_letter_code
_entity_poly.pdbx_strand_id
1 'polypeptide(L)' 'EFQLENNCAADYLKIYDGKYTSAPLLGTFCDTAPPKIISTTNAMLLVFKTDGSIISIGFNGTFT' A
#
# COMPACT_ATOMS: atom_id res chain seq x y z
N GLU A 1 -4.74 5.84 -10.46
CA GLU A 1 -4.64 4.49 -11.05
C GLU A 1 -4.21 3.52 -9.96
N PHE A 2 -4.79 2.31 -9.91
CA PHE A 2 -4.43 1.27 -8.96
C PHE A 2 -4.86 -0.09 -9.51
N GLN A 3 -3.91 -0.94 -9.90
CA GLN A 3 -4.12 -2.37 -10.13
C GLN A 3 -2.82 -3.13 -9.82
N LEU A 4 -2.93 -4.14 -8.97
CA LEU A 4 -1.87 -5.09 -8.62
C LEU A 4 -2.33 -6.52 -8.97
N GLU A 5 -1.44 -7.51 -8.84
CA GLU A 5 -1.88 -8.90 -8.88
C GLU A 5 -2.95 -9.18 -7.79
N ASN A 6 -4.04 -9.84 -8.19
CA ASN A 6 -5.16 -10.14 -7.30
C ASN A 6 -4.75 -11.09 -6.16
N ASN A 7 -5.53 -11.12 -5.06
CA ASN A 7 -5.36 -12.05 -3.92
C ASN A 7 -4.19 -11.73 -2.95
N CYS A 8 -3.49 -10.59 -3.12
CA CYS A 8 -2.51 -10.04 -2.16
C CYS A 8 -1.34 -10.97 -1.79
N ALA A 9 -1.14 -12.08 -2.51
CA ALA A 9 -0.12 -13.08 -2.20
C ALA A 9 1.23 -12.70 -2.80
N ALA A 10 1.23 -12.27 -4.07
CA ALA A 10 2.39 -11.81 -4.81
C ALA A 10 2.61 -10.31 -4.61
N ASP A 11 1.62 -9.51 -5.01
CA ASP A 11 1.70 -8.05 -4.97
C ASP A 11 0.78 -7.45 -3.91
N TYR A 12 1.31 -6.51 -3.13
CA TYR A 12 0.50 -5.71 -2.22
C TYR A 12 1.16 -4.38 -1.85
N LEU A 13 0.31 -3.43 -1.45
CA LEU A 13 0.69 -2.19 -0.79
C LEU A 13 0.24 -2.24 0.67
N LYS A 14 1.18 -2.18 1.61
CA LYS A 14 0.90 -1.97 3.04
C LYS A 14 1.13 -0.52 3.42
N ILE A 15 0.23 0.02 4.22
CA ILE A 15 0.30 1.40 4.71
C ILE A 15 0.31 1.38 6.23
N TYR A 16 1.33 1.99 6.83
CA TYR A 16 1.53 2.04 8.28
C TYR A 16 1.45 3.48 8.81
N ASP A 17 0.84 3.65 9.98
CA ASP A 17 0.67 4.92 10.68
C ASP A 17 1.89 5.33 11.49
N GLY A 18 3.02 5.49 10.80
CA GLY A 18 4.28 5.91 11.40
C GLY A 18 5.46 5.66 10.47
N LYS A 19 6.67 5.90 11.00
CA LYS A 19 7.92 5.83 10.22
C LYS A 19 8.43 4.41 9.96
N TYR A 20 7.99 3.43 10.74
CA TYR A 20 8.55 2.07 10.75
C TYR A 20 7.46 1.01 10.61
N THR A 21 7.82 -0.21 10.22
CA THR A 21 6.90 -1.35 10.10
C THR A 21 6.36 -1.86 11.44
N SER A 22 6.91 -1.37 12.56
CA SER A 22 6.38 -1.58 13.91
C SER A 22 5.21 -0.64 14.26
N ALA A 23 4.94 0.37 13.43
CA ALA A 23 3.80 1.26 13.62
C ALA A 23 2.47 0.55 13.28
N PRO A 24 1.30 1.09 13.70
CA PRO A 24 0.00 0.49 13.40
C PRO A 24 -0.22 0.31 11.88
N LEU A 25 -0.69 -0.86 11.46
CA LEU A 25 -1.06 -1.12 10.07
C LEU A 25 -2.44 -0.51 9.77
N LEU A 26 -2.49 0.44 8.85
CA LEU A 26 -3.73 1.08 8.39
C LEU A 26 -4.46 0.24 7.34
N GLY A 27 -3.72 -0.54 6.54
CA GLY A 27 -4.33 -1.45 5.57
C GLY A 27 -3.32 -2.18 4.68
N THR A 28 -3.80 -3.25 4.04
CA THR A 28 -3.12 -3.97 2.95
C THR A 28 -4.03 -3.94 1.73
N PHE A 29 -3.50 -3.56 0.58
CA PHE A 29 -4.26 -3.32 -0.65
C PHE A 29 -3.62 -4.05 -1.83
N CYS A 30 -4.43 -4.75 -2.62
CA CYS A 30 -4.03 -5.41 -3.87
C CYS A 30 -5.13 -5.35 -4.93
N ASP A 31 -6.39 -5.52 -4.54
CA ASP A 31 -7.50 -5.53 -5.49
C ASP A 31 -8.09 -4.12 -5.71
N THR A 32 -8.36 -3.40 -4.62
CA THR A 32 -8.98 -2.07 -4.65
C THR A 32 -8.04 -1.00 -4.13
N ALA A 33 -8.10 0.19 -4.75
CA ALA A 33 -7.34 1.35 -4.30
C ALA A 33 -7.61 1.67 -2.82
N PRO A 34 -6.60 2.10 -2.05
CA PRO A 34 -6.81 2.62 -0.71
C PRO A 34 -7.80 3.79 -0.74
N PRO A 35 -8.71 3.91 0.24
CA PRO A 35 -9.48 5.14 0.43
C PRO A 35 -8.54 6.29 0.83
N LYS A 36 -9.08 7.49 1.05
CA LYS A 36 -8.30 8.56 1.69
C LYS A 36 -7.88 8.11 3.09
N ILE A 37 -6.58 8.03 3.33
CA ILE A 37 -5.99 7.65 4.62
C ILE A 37 -5.38 8.89 5.26
N ILE A 38 -5.65 9.07 6.55
CA ILE A 38 -5.11 10.17 7.36
C ILE A 38 -4.22 9.55 8.41
N SER A 39 -2.95 9.96 8.46
CA SER A 39 -2.05 9.54 9.54
C SER A 39 -2.48 10.22 10.84
N THR A 40 -2.38 9.50 11.96
CA THR A 40 -2.52 10.10 13.30
C THR A 40 -1.20 10.72 13.79
N THR A 41 -0.13 10.57 13.01
CA THR A 41 1.21 11.09 13.30
C THR A 41 1.69 12.02 12.17
N ASN A 42 2.94 12.47 12.25
CA ASN A 42 3.59 13.24 11.19
C ASN A 42 4.35 12.36 10.19
N ALA A 43 4.19 11.04 10.24
CA ALA A 43 4.87 10.09 9.37
C ALA A 43 3.94 8.96 8.93
N MET A 44 4.05 8.55 7.66
CA MET A 44 3.38 7.38 7.11
C MET A 44 4.39 6.57 6.31
N LEU A 45 4.37 5.25 6.47
CA LEU A 45 5.23 4.34 5.73
C LEU A 45 4.39 3.53 4.75
N LEU A 46 4.74 3.63 3.46
CA LEU A 46 4.18 2.81 2.39
C LEU A 46 5.20 1.72 2.04
N VAL A 47 4.78 0.46 2.12
CA VAL A 47 5.59 -0.70 1.74
C VAL A 47 4.91 -1.38 0.56
N PHE A 48 5.52 -1.22 -0.61
CA PHE A 48 5.11 -1.92 -1.83
C PHE A 48 5.99 -3.16 -2.01
N LYS A 49 5.37 -4.34 -2.10
CA LYS A 49 6.03 -5.61 -2.39
C LYS A 49 5.43 -6.18 -3.67
N THR A 50 6.31 -6.73 -4.50
CA THR A 50 5.96 -7.50 -5.69
C THR A 50 6.80 -8.76 -5.80
N ASP A 51 6.45 -9.62 -6.75
CA ASP A 51 7.33 -10.68 -7.23
C ASP A 51 7.60 -10.58 -8.75
N GLY A 52 8.13 -11.64 -9.36
CA GLY A 52 8.45 -11.70 -10.79
C GLY A 52 7.33 -12.25 -11.66
N SER A 53 6.11 -12.43 -11.11
CA SER A 53 4.98 -13.03 -11.80
C SER A 53 4.06 -11.99 -12.44
N ILE A 54 2.75 -11.97 -12.19
CA ILE A 54 1.77 -11.20 -12.98
C ILE A 54 2.04 -9.70 -12.91
N ILE A 55 2.44 -9.09 -14.03
CA ILE A 55 2.73 -7.66 -14.10
C ILE A 55 1.44 -6.86 -14.32
N SER A 56 1.18 -5.91 -13.42
CA SER A 56 0.04 -4.97 -13.50
C SER A 56 0.50 -3.51 -13.61
N ILE A 57 -0.43 -2.57 -13.80
CA ILE A 57 -0.10 -1.14 -14.01
C ILE A 57 0.47 -0.45 -12.75
N GLY A 58 0.33 -1.05 -11.57
CA GLY A 58 0.84 -0.48 -10.32
C GLY A 58 -0.12 0.52 -9.70
N PHE A 59 0.43 1.52 -9.00
CA PHE A 59 -0.36 2.54 -8.32
C PHE A 59 0.24 3.95 -8.49
N ASN A 60 -0.64 4.95 -8.45
CA ASN A 60 -0.28 6.36 -8.35
C ASN A 60 -1.07 6.96 -7.18
N GLY A 61 -0.36 7.69 -6.30
CA GLY A 61 -0.95 8.36 -5.15
C GLY A 61 -0.33 9.74 -4.92
N THR A 62 -1.09 10.60 -4.26
CA THR A 62 -0.67 11.93 -3.83
C THR A 62 -0.76 12.04 -2.31
N PHE A 63 0.08 12.89 -1.72
CA PHE A 63 0.06 13.20 -0.29
C PHE A 63 0.02 14.71 -0.08
N THR A 64 -0.63 15.14 1.01
CA THR A 64 -0.79 16.54 1.39
C THR A 64 -0.70 16.68 2.89
#